data_AF-A0A9E1MVQ9-F1
#
_entry.id   AF-A0A9E1MVQ9-F1
#
_cell.length_a   1.000
_cell.length_b   1.000
_cell.length_c   1.000
_cell.angle_alpha   90.00
_cell.angle_beta   90.00
_cell.angle_gamma   90.00
#
_symmetry.space_group_name_H-M   'P 1'
#
loop_
_entity.id
_entity.type
_entity.pdbx_description
1 polymer ?
#
loop_
_entity_poly.entity_id
_entity_poly.type
_entity_poly.pdbx_seq_one_letter_code
_entity_poly.pdbx_strand_id
1 'polypeptide(L)'
;MVKVIKTIRIDVDKCNGCRACEVICSALHSTPQYSSINPARSRIRVIRNPLSDIYVPVFAGEYTAAECAGRDQYIIDGKEYEECAFCRASCPSRAEFKEPDSGLPLKCDMCEVDPTIDEPMCVQWCLADALIYEEREEEEEEEEASVDEIDVGLEALADKHGWPMILEAVERMAKKS
;
A
#
# COMPACT_ATOMS: atom_id res chain seq x y z
N MET A 1 13.62 -20.36 -3.08
CA MET A 1 13.01 -20.09 -4.42
C MET A 1 13.49 -18.74 -4.93
N VAL A 2 13.69 -18.50 -6.24
CA VAL A 2 14.02 -17.15 -6.75
C VAL A 2 12.72 -16.40 -6.99
N LYS A 3 12.57 -15.22 -6.36
CA LYS A 3 11.40 -14.36 -6.49
C LYS A 3 11.80 -13.02 -7.10
N VAL A 4 10.96 -12.48 -7.98
CA VAL A 4 11.16 -11.13 -8.53
C VAL A 4 10.46 -10.11 -7.63
N ILE A 5 11.22 -9.15 -7.13
CA ILE A 5 10.72 -8.01 -6.35
C ILE A 5 10.65 -6.77 -7.23
N LYS A 6 9.46 -6.20 -7.33
CA LYS A 6 9.15 -4.97 -8.08
C LYS A 6 9.22 -3.76 -7.16
N THR A 7 9.99 -2.74 -7.55
CA THR A 7 10.19 -1.50 -6.78
C THR A 7 9.85 -0.30 -7.64
N ILE A 8 9.08 0.64 -7.09
CA ILE A 8 8.94 1.99 -7.67
C ILE A 8 9.66 2.96 -6.74
N ARG A 9 10.78 3.51 -7.22
CA ARG A 9 11.49 4.59 -6.53
C ARG A 9 10.78 5.91 -6.82
N ILE A 10 10.61 6.72 -5.79
CA ILE A 10 9.87 7.98 -5.85
C ILE A 10 10.83 9.12 -5.52
N ASP A 11 11.18 9.89 -6.53
CA ASP A 11 11.99 11.10 -6.42
C ASP A 11 11.05 12.31 -6.30
N VAL A 12 10.76 12.70 -5.05
CA VAL A 12 9.78 13.76 -4.75
C VAL A 12 10.24 15.14 -5.21
N ASP A 13 11.55 15.36 -5.37
CA ASP A 13 12.10 16.64 -5.82
C ASP A 13 11.84 16.89 -7.31
N LYS A 14 11.63 15.81 -8.08
CA LYS A 14 11.21 15.89 -9.49
C LYS A 14 9.70 15.98 -9.66
N CYS A 15 8.92 15.73 -8.61
CA CYS A 15 7.46 15.73 -8.70
C CYS A 15 6.92 17.17 -8.86
N ASN A 16 6.32 17.46 -10.01
CA ASN A 16 5.68 18.76 -10.27
C ASN A 16 4.20 18.83 -9.83
N GLY A 17 3.68 17.78 -9.19
CA GLY A 17 2.31 17.75 -8.68
C GLY A 17 1.20 17.78 -9.75
N CYS A 18 1.48 17.37 -10.99
CA CYS A 18 0.50 17.37 -12.09
C CYS A 18 -0.63 16.35 -11.92
N ARG A 19 -0.44 15.31 -11.10
CA ARG A 19 -1.40 14.20 -10.86
C ARG A 19 -1.74 13.37 -12.11
N ALA A 20 -0.90 13.40 -13.14
CA ALA A 20 -1.04 12.55 -14.34
C ALA A 20 -1.07 11.05 -13.97
N CYS A 21 -0.25 10.66 -12.97
CA CYS A 21 -0.24 9.31 -12.40
C CYS A 21 -1.60 8.89 -11.83
N GLU A 22 -2.36 9.81 -11.21
CA GLU A 22 -3.69 9.49 -10.68
C GLU A 22 -4.72 9.30 -11.79
N VAL A 23 -4.63 10.15 -12.82
CA VAL A 23 -5.49 10.10 -14.00
C VAL A 23 -5.34 8.75 -14.69
N ILE A 24 -4.12 8.40 -15.11
CA ILE A 24 -3.91 7.18 -15.89
C ILE A 24 -4.16 5.92 -15.08
N CYS A 25 -3.82 5.91 -13.79
CA CYS A 25 -4.09 4.77 -12.92
C CYS A 25 -5.60 4.53 -12.79
N SER A 26 -6.39 5.59 -12.57
CA SER A 26 -7.85 5.45 -12.51
C SER A 26 -8.47 5.05 -13.85
N ALA A 27 -7.91 5.52 -14.97
CA ALA A 27 -8.35 5.17 -16.31
C ALA A 27 -8.11 3.69 -16.61
N LEU A 28 -6.90 3.19 -16.30
CA LEU A 28 -6.55 1.79 -16.46
C LEU A 28 -7.50 0.89 -15.67
N HIS A 29 -7.89 1.30 -14.47
CA HIS A 29 -8.73 0.48 -13.59
C HIS A 29 -10.24 0.76 -13.72
N SER A 30 -10.67 1.54 -14.71
CA SER A 30 -12.09 1.64 -15.01
C SER A 30 -12.61 0.36 -15.64
N THR A 31 -13.91 0.09 -15.54
CA THR A 31 -14.55 -1.05 -16.22
C THR A 31 -15.64 -0.54 -17.15
N PRO A 32 -15.50 -0.69 -18.49
CA PRO A 32 -14.34 -1.24 -19.22
C PRO A 32 -13.06 -0.41 -19.07
N GLN A 33 -11.90 -0.99 -19.33
CA GLN A 33 -10.59 -0.31 -19.28
C GLN A 33 -10.61 0.99 -20.10
N TYR A 34 -10.11 2.09 -19.54
CA TYR A 34 -10.09 3.45 -20.11
C TYR A 34 -11.44 4.11 -20.41
N SER A 35 -12.57 3.51 -20.00
CA SER A 35 -13.90 4.08 -20.22
C SER A 35 -14.21 5.33 -19.39
N SER A 36 -13.55 5.51 -18.25
CA SER A 36 -13.76 6.67 -17.38
C SER A 36 -12.52 6.99 -16.55
N ILE A 37 -12.47 8.21 -16.03
CA ILE A 37 -11.36 8.71 -15.22
C ILE A 37 -11.94 9.25 -13.91
N ASN A 38 -11.38 8.79 -12.79
CA ASN A 38 -11.72 9.32 -11.47
C ASN A 38 -10.50 9.19 -10.54
N PRO A 39 -9.74 10.28 -10.31
CA PRO A 39 -8.56 10.24 -9.44
C PRO A 39 -8.83 9.74 -8.01
N ALA A 40 -10.07 9.84 -7.51
CA ALA A 40 -10.42 9.26 -6.22
C ALA A 40 -10.33 7.72 -6.19
N ARG A 41 -10.44 7.06 -7.36
CA ARG A 41 -10.26 5.61 -7.56
C ARG A 41 -8.82 5.21 -7.90
N SER A 42 -7.89 6.15 -7.89
CA SER A 42 -6.49 5.87 -8.21
C SER A 42 -5.79 5.10 -7.08
N ARG A 43 -4.94 4.15 -7.46
CA ARG A 43 -4.06 3.39 -6.55
C ARG A 43 -2.73 4.10 -6.25
N ILE A 44 -2.55 5.31 -6.78
CA ILE A 44 -1.50 6.26 -6.40
C ILE A 44 -2.16 7.62 -6.15
N ARG A 45 -1.79 8.31 -5.07
CA ARG A 45 -2.35 9.62 -4.69
C ARG A 45 -1.21 10.57 -4.33
N VAL A 46 -1.25 11.79 -4.86
CA VAL A 46 -0.21 12.80 -4.63
C VAL A 46 -0.67 13.73 -3.52
N ILE A 47 0.07 13.73 -2.41
CA ILE A 47 -0.01 14.79 -1.40
C ILE A 47 0.57 16.04 -2.03
N ARG A 48 -0.28 17.06 -2.19
CA ARG A 48 0.05 18.26 -2.95
C ARG A 48 -0.29 19.51 -2.14
N ASN A 49 0.72 20.08 -1.49
CA ASN A 49 0.63 21.36 -0.82
C ASN A 49 1.69 22.34 -1.38
N PRO A 50 1.32 23.14 -2.41
CA PRO A 50 2.26 24.05 -3.07
C PRO A 50 2.81 25.16 -2.17
N LEU A 51 2.07 25.58 -1.14
CA LEU A 51 2.52 26.66 -0.25
C LEU A 51 3.64 26.19 0.69
N SER A 52 3.69 24.89 0.96
CA SER A 52 4.73 24.25 1.78
C SER A 52 5.75 23.46 0.94
N ASP A 53 5.68 23.56 -0.39
CA ASP A 53 6.55 22.81 -1.32
C ASP A 53 6.52 21.28 -1.08
N ILE A 54 5.32 20.72 -0.86
CA ILE A 54 5.12 19.28 -0.63
C ILE A 54 4.43 18.65 -1.84
N TYR A 55 5.12 17.71 -2.48
CA TYR A 55 4.66 16.96 -3.65
C TYR A 55 5.04 15.48 -3.54
N VAL A 56 4.27 14.71 -2.77
CA VAL A 56 4.62 13.31 -2.45
C VAL A 56 3.61 12.34 -3.05
N PRO A 57 3.98 11.59 -4.09
CA PRO A 57 3.20 10.44 -4.55
C PRO A 57 3.23 9.31 -3.51
N VAL A 58 2.05 8.82 -3.11
CA VAL A 58 1.89 7.72 -2.17
C VAL A 58 1.05 6.64 -2.83
N PHE A 59 1.53 5.39 -2.79
CA PHE A 59 0.86 4.25 -3.39
C PHE A 59 -0.03 3.53 -2.38
N ALA A 60 -1.19 3.07 -2.84
CA ALA A 60 -2.06 2.19 -2.09
C ALA A 60 -1.30 0.90 -1.70
N GLY A 61 -1.44 0.51 -0.44
CA GLY A 61 -0.85 -0.69 0.16
C GLY A 61 -1.93 -1.62 0.69
N GLU A 62 -1.67 -2.25 1.83
CA GLU A 62 -2.58 -3.22 2.42
C GLU A 62 -3.85 -2.59 3.03
N TYR A 63 -4.90 -3.39 3.10
CA TYR A 63 -6.09 -3.05 3.87
C TYR A 63 -5.82 -3.23 5.38
N THR A 64 -6.38 -2.33 6.19
CA THR A 64 -6.47 -2.51 7.64
C THR A 64 -7.92 -2.34 8.09
N ALA A 65 -8.38 -3.24 8.95
CA ALA A 65 -9.73 -3.18 9.51
C ALA A 65 -9.86 -2.16 10.65
N ALA A 66 -8.74 -1.71 11.22
CA ALA A 66 -8.73 -0.82 12.37
C ALA A 66 -7.73 0.32 12.17
N GLU A 67 -7.98 1.42 12.88
CA GLU A 67 -7.04 2.53 12.97
C GLU A 67 -5.90 2.20 13.94
N CYS A 68 -4.78 2.91 13.80
CA CYS A 68 -3.71 2.86 14.79
C CYS A 68 -4.16 3.54 16.09
N ALA A 69 -3.69 3.02 17.24
CA ALA A 69 -3.99 3.61 18.55
C ALA A 69 -3.44 5.05 18.71
N GLY A 70 -2.36 5.35 18.00
CA GLY A 70 -1.81 6.70 17.83
C GLY A 70 -1.48 6.91 16.36
N ARG A 71 -1.60 8.15 15.91
CA ARG A 71 -1.31 8.54 14.53
C ARG A 71 -0.06 9.41 14.53
N ASP A 72 0.78 9.22 13.53
CA ASP A 72 2.05 9.90 13.39
C ASP A 72 1.93 11.13 12.48
N GLN A 73 2.76 12.13 12.77
CA GLN A 73 2.92 13.32 11.96
C GLN A 73 4.42 13.64 11.90
N TYR A 74 4.92 13.94 10.71
CA TYR A 74 6.35 14.16 10.49
C TYR A 74 6.65 15.62 10.21
N ILE A 75 7.77 16.08 10.78
CA ILE A 75 8.47 17.28 10.34
C ILE A 75 9.81 16.80 9.78
N ILE A 76 10.02 16.96 8.48
CA ILE A 76 11.23 16.52 7.78
C ILE A 76 11.78 17.72 7.02
N ASP A 77 13.04 18.06 7.26
CA ASP A 77 13.73 19.19 6.63
C ASP A 77 12.94 20.51 6.72
N GLY A 78 12.28 20.73 7.87
CA GLY A 78 11.47 21.93 8.12
C GLY A 78 10.10 21.95 7.44
N LYS A 79 9.73 20.92 6.68
CA LYS A 79 8.39 20.75 6.12
C LYS A 79 7.52 19.92 7.07
N GLU A 80 6.36 20.46 7.44
CA GLU A 80 5.36 19.76 8.25
C GLU A 80 4.38 19.02 7.32
N TYR A 81 4.32 17.71 7.46
CA TYR A 81 3.44 16.83 6.69
C TYR A 81 2.11 16.62 7.41
N GLU A 82 1.09 16.23 6.65
CA GLU A 82 -0.20 15.84 7.22
C GLU A 82 -0.07 14.57 8.09
N GLU A 83 -0.97 14.41 9.05
CA GLU A 83 -1.09 13.18 9.84
C GLU A 83 -1.24 11.95 8.91
N CYS A 84 -0.51 10.88 9.18
CA CYS A 84 -0.50 9.65 8.38
C CYS A 84 -0.06 9.83 6.91
N ALA A 85 0.60 10.94 6.53
CA ALA A 85 0.93 11.27 5.14
C ALA A 85 1.59 10.12 4.35
N PHE A 86 2.57 9.43 4.94
CA PHE A 86 3.31 8.36 4.27
C PHE A 86 2.65 6.97 4.41
N CYS A 87 1.51 6.89 5.10
CA CYS A 87 0.82 5.63 5.28
C CYS A 87 0.16 5.18 3.97
N ARG A 88 0.44 3.94 3.58
CA ARG A 88 -0.10 3.31 2.37
C ARG A 88 -1.43 2.60 2.60
N ALA A 89 -1.83 2.41 3.85
CA ALA A 89 -2.95 1.55 4.17
C ALA A 89 -4.28 2.12 3.67
N SER A 90 -5.13 1.24 3.13
CA SER A 90 -6.57 1.52 2.98
C SER A 90 -7.22 1.43 4.36
N CYS A 91 -7.12 2.54 5.11
CA CYS A 91 -7.50 2.64 6.52
C CYS A 91 -8.89 3.27 6.69
N PRO A 92 -9.70 2.86 7.70
CA PRO A 92 -10.95 3.54 8.03
C PRO A 92 -10.80 5.04 8.36
N SER A 93 -9.62 5.49 8.81
CA SER A 93 -9.38 6.86 9.29
C SER A 93 -9.47 7.99 8.25
N ARG A 94 -9.40 7.69 6.96
CA ARG A 94 -9.30 8.68 5.86
C ARG A 94 -9.91 8.14 4.56
N ALA A 95 -10.14 8.97 3.54
CA ALA A 95 -10.79 8.52 2.30
C ALA A 95 -9.83 7.89 1.27
N GLU A 96 -8.53 8.15 1.39
CA GLU A 96 -7.49 7.67 0.46
C GLU A 96 -7.49 6.15 0.35
N PHE A 97 -7.23 5.68 -0.87
CA PHE A 97 -7.12 4.27 -1.22
C PHE A 97 -8.39 3.46 -0.94
N LYS A 98 -9.56 4.11 -1.04
CA LYS A 98 -10.87 3.45 -1.03
C LYS A 98 -11.71 3.94 -2.19
N GLU A 99 -12.58 3.07 -2.68
CA GLU A 99 -13.58 3.42 -3.66
C GLU A 99 -14.50 4.52 -3.08
N PRO A 100 -14.72 5.64 -3.80
CA PRO A 100 -15.39 6.81 -3.25
C PRO A 100 -16.90 6.60 -3.02
N ASP A 101 -17.49 5.58 -3.65
CA ASP A 101 -18.90 5.23 -3.54
C ASP A 101 -19.15 4.14 -2.49
N SER A 102 -18.36 3.07 -2.52
CA SER A 102 -18.57 1.86 -1.71
C SER A 102 -17.67 1.79 -0.47
N GLY A 103 -16.58 2.55 -0.44
CA GLY A 103 -15.57 2.46 0.61
C GLY A 103 -14.68 1.20 0.53
N LEU A 104 -14.80 0.42 -0.55
CA LEU A 104 -13.99 -0.79 -0.74
C LEU A 104 -12.49 -0.45 -0.87
N PRO A 105 -11.59 -1.27 -0.32
CA PRO A 105 -10.16 -0.99 -0.35
C PRO A 105 -9.59 -1.05 -1.77
N LEU A 106 -8.74 -0.08 -2.10
CA LEU A 106 -7.92 -0.07 -3.29
C LEU A 106 -6.49 -0.48 -2.91
N LYS A 107 -5.85 -1.27 -3.76
CA LYS A 107 -4.46 -1.71 -3.60
C LYS A 107 -3.74 -1.56 -4.94
N CYS A 108 -2.49 -1.09 -4.92
CA CYS A 108 -1.65 -1.09 -6.10
C CYS A 108 -1.22 -2.51 -6.42
N ASP A 109 -1.44 -2.92 -7.66
CA ASP A 109 -1.13 -4.24 -8.22
C ASP A 109 0.01 -4.16 -9.25
N MET A 110 0.77 -3.07 -9.26
CA MET A 110 1.82 -2.80 -10.25
C MET A 110 1.33 -2.89 -11.71
N CYS A 111 0.05 -2.60 -11.96
CA CYS A 111 -0.59 -2.73 -13.28
C CYS A 111 -0.66 -4.16 -13.82
N GLU A 112 -0.55 -5.18 -12.96
CA GLU A 112 -0.66 -6.60 -13.35
C GLU A 112 -2.06 -7.02 -13.83
N VAL A 113 -3.04 -6.11 -13.76
CA VAL A 113 -4.39 -6.28 -14.34
C VAL A 113 -4.38 -6.42 -15.86
N ASP A 114 -3.34 -5.94 -16.54
CA ASP A 114 -3.15 -6.07 -17.98
C ASP A 114 -1.75 -6.63 -18.26
N PRO A 115 -1.64 -7.89 -18.72
CA PRO A 115 -0.36 -8.57 -18.93
C PRO A 115 0.43 -8.00 -20.11
N THR A 116 -0.13 -7.05 -20.88
CA THR A 116 0.59 -6.36 -21.95
C THR A 116 1.38 -5.14 -21.45
N ILE A 117 1.25 -4.79 -20.18
CA ILE A 117 1.92 -3.65 -19.55
C ILE A 117 3.20 -4.12 -18.85
N ASP A 118 4.34 -3.89 -19.50
CA ASP A 118 5.66 -4.26 -18.95
C ASP A 118 6.14 -3.30 -17.83
N GLU A 119 5.73 -2.04 -17.89
CA GLU A 119 6.09 -0.99 -16.93
C GLU A 119 4.82 -0.30 -16.40
N PRO A 120 4.66 -0.05 -15.09
CA PRO A 120 3.44 0.56 -14.56
C PRO A 120 3.06 1.88 -15.24
N MET A 121 1.78 2.04 -15.61
CA MET A 121 1.31 3.21 -16.38
C MET A 121 1.59 4.56 -15.70
N CYS A 122 1.59 4.59 -14.36
CA CYS A 122 1.92 5.81 -13.63
C CYS A 122 3.37 6.25 -13.81
N VAL A 123 4.30 5.30 -14.01
CA VAL A 123 5.71 5.54 -14.33
C VAL A 123 5.82 6.04 -15.77
N GLN A 124 5.21 5.32 -16.73
CA GLN A 124 5.21 5.72 -18.15
C GLN A 124 4.65 7.14 -18.39
N TRP A 125 3.65 7.55 -17.60
CA TRP A 125 3.03 8.89 -17.71
C TRP A 125 3.73 9.97 -16.87
N CYS A 126 4.72 9.60 -16.06
CA CYS A 126 5.51 10.55 -15.29
C CYS A 126 6.64 11.12 -16.16
N LEU A 127 6.29 12.06 -17.05
CA LEU A 127 7.27 12.72 -17.94
C LEU A 127 8.36 13.55 -17.22
N ALA A 128 8.28 13.67 -15.89
CA ALA A 128 9.28 14.33 -15.06
C ALA A 128 10.28 13.34 -14.43
N ASP A 129 10.13 12.04 -14.69
CA ASP A 129 10.98 10.96 -14.15
C ASP A 129 11.03 10.96 -12.61
N ALA A 130 9.92 11.34 -11.97
CA ALA A 130 9.76 11.31 -10.51
C ALA A 130 9.40 9.90 -9.99
N LEU A 131 8.95 9.01 -10.87
CA LEU A 131 8.64 7.62 -10.57
C LEU A 131 9.55 6.75 -11.44
N ILE A 132 10.25 5.79 -10.86
CA ILE A 132 11.24 4.95 -11.55
C ILE A 132 10.97 3.49 -11.20
N TYR A 133 10.73 2.65 -12.20
CA TYR A 133 10.46 1.22 -12.02
C TYR A 133 11.74 0.38 -12.08
N GLU A 134 11.94 -0.51 -11.12
CA GLU A 134 13.08 -1.41 -11.03
C GLU A 134 12.63 -2.81 -10.58
N GLU A 135 13.27 -3.85 -11.13
CA GLU A 135 13.07 -5.24 -10.71
C GLU A 135 14.38 -5.83 -10.20
N ARG A 136 14.30 -6.69 -9.18
CA ARG A 136 15.44 -7.48 -8.70
C ARG A 136 15.02 -8.91 -8.39
N GLU A 137 15.92 -9.84 -8.60
CA GLU A 137 15.78 -11.22 -8.13
C GLU A 137 16.26 -11.32 -6.68
N GLU A 138 15.46 -11.95 -5.84
CA GLU A 138 15.77 -12.19 -4.43
C GLU A 138 15.65 -13.70 -4.17
N GLU A 139 16.72 -14.28 -3.61
CA GLU A 139 16.73 -15.68 -3.18
C GLU A 139 15.96 -15.77 -1.86
N GLU A 140 14.73 -16.30 -1.90
CA GLU A 140 14.03 -16.70 -0.68
C GLU A 140 14.71 -17.96 -0.16
N GLU A 141 15.44 -17.82 0.95
CA GLU A 141 15.68 -18.94 1.85
C GLU A 141 14.30 -19.46 2.27
N GLU A 142 14.07 -20.77 2.10
CA GLU A 142 12.88 -21.39 2.68
C GLU A 142 13.05 -21.32 4.19
N GLU A 143 12.52 -20.25 4.82
CA GLU A 143 12.12 -20.33 6.22
C GLU A 143 10.98 -21.36 6.24
N GLU A 144 11.34 -22.64 6.38
CA GLU A 144 10.40 -23.63 6.90
C GLU A 144 9.80 -22.97 8.13
N ALA A 145 8.48 -22.73 8.14
CA ALA A 145 7.79 -22.22 9.32
C ALA A 145 8.18 -23.13 10.47
N SER A 146 9.15 -22.69 11.28
CA SER A 146 9.76 -23.61 12.21
C SER A 146 8.67 -23.91 13.22
N VAL A 147 8.46 -25.19 13.50
CA VAL A 147 7.53 -25.58 14.58
C VAL A 147 7.87 -24.79 15.84
N ASP A 148 9.17 -24.52 16.04
CA ASP A 148 9.72 -23.67 17.08
C ASP A 148 9.17 -22.22 17.05
N GLU A 149 9.02 -21.55 15.90
CA GLU A 149 8.44 -20.19 15.84
C GLU A 149 6.94 -20.17 16.15
N ILE A 150 6.20 -21.18 15.68
CA ILE A 150 4.77 -21.30 15.99
C ILE A 150 4.60 -21.58 17.48
N ASP A 151 5.40 -22.47 18.04
CA ASP A 151 5.37 -22.83 19.45
C ASP A 151 5.78 -21.64 20.32
N VAL A 152 6.85 -20.91 19.99
CA VAL A 152 7.26 -19.68 20.68
C VAL A 152 6.15 -18.62 20.64
N GLY A 153 5.49 -18.45 19.50
CA GLY A 153 4.36 -17.52 19.36
C GLY A 153 3.16 -17.90 20.23
N LEU A 154 2.81 -19.19 20.28
CA LEU A 154 1.72 -19.71 21.11
C LEU A 154 2.05 -19.68 22.60
N GLU A 155 3.28 -20.00 22.98
CA GLU A 155 3.78 -19.90 24.36
C GLU A 155 3.75 -18.45 24.85
N ALA A 156 4.24 -17.49 24.07
CA ALA A 156 4.20 -16.07 24.45
C ALA A 156 2.76 -15.56 24.69
N LEU A 157 1.81 -16.03 23.90
CA LEU A 157 0.39 -15.72 24.07
C LEU A 157 -0.21 -16.43 25.30
N ALA A 158 0.15 -17.68 25.52
CA ALA A 158 -0.31 -18.47 26.66
C ALA A 158 0.24 -17.97 27.99
N ASP A 159 1.49 -17.50 28.05
CA ASP A 159 2.08 -16.89 29.24
C ASP A 159 1.32 -15.62 29.67
N LYS A 160 0.81 -14.87 28.69
CA LYS A 160 0.09 -13.61 28.93
C LYS A 160 -1.40 -13.80 29.24
N HIS A 161 -2.04 -14.79 28.61
CA HIS A 161 -3.51 -14.93 28.61
C HIS A 161 -4.01 -16.28 29.13
N GLY A 162 -3.12 -17.24 29.38
CA GLY A 162 -3.43 -18.59 29.82
C GLY A 162 -3.78 -19.54 28.67
N TRP A 163 -3.26 -20.76 28.73
CA TRP A 163 -3.53 -21.83 27.77
C TRP A 163 -5.02 -22.07 27.45
N PRO A 164 -5.97 -22.06 28.42
CA PRO A 164 -7.38 -22.28 28.11
C PRO A 164 -7.96 -21.28 27.12
N MET A 165 -7.57 -20.00 27.24
CA MET A 165 -8.07 -18.93 26.38
C MET A 165 -7.48 -19.00 24.96
N ILE A 166 -6.22 -19.42 24.85
CA ILE A 166 -5.56 -19.62 23.54
C ILE A 166 -6.17 -20.81 22.80
N LEU A 167 -6.38 -21.94 23.46
CA LEU A 167 -7.00 -23.13 22.84
C LEU A 167 -8.41 -22.85 22.33
N GLU A 168 -9.23 -22.13 23.11
CA GLU A 168 -10.58 -21.75 22.69
C GLU A 168 -10.57 -20.81 21.48
N ALA A 169 -9.59 -19.88 21.42
CA ALA A 169 -9.42 -18.99 20.28
C ALA A 169 -9.02 -19.74 19.01
N VAL A 170 -8.08 -20.70 19.11
CA VAL A 170 -7.64 -21.55 17.99
C VAL A 170 -8.80 -22.41 17.50
N GLU A 171 -9.53 -23.08 18.38
CA GLU A 171 -10.70 -23.90 18.00
C GLU A 171 -11.79 -23.08 17.31
N ARG A 172 -12.05 -21.86 17.78
CA ARG A 172 -13.03 -20.95 17.18
C ARG A 172 -12.60 -20.52 15.77
N MET A 173 -11.30 -20.34 15.53
CA MET A 173 -10.76 -19.97 14.22
C MET A 173 -10.73 -21.16 13.26
N ALA A 174 -10.35 -22.35 13.73
CA ALA A 174 -10.34 -23.57 12.92
C ALA A 174 -11.73 -23.97 12.41
N LYS A 175 -12.81 -23.63 13.14
CA LYS A 175 -14.20 -23.85 12.69
C LYS A 175 -14.68 -22.84 11.63
N LYS A 176 -13.93 -21.77 11.37
CA LYS A 176 -14.25 -20.74 10.37
C LYS A 176 -13.46 -20.87 9.07
N SER A 177 -12.45 -21.75 9.01
CA SER A 177 -11.68 -22.06 7.80
C SER A 177 -12.33 -23.16 6.98
#